data_AF-A0A6A4VBA7-F1
#
_entry.id   AF-A0A6A4VBA7-F1
#
_cell.length_a   1.000
_cell.length_b   1.000
_cell.length_c   1.000
_cell.angle_alpha   90.00
_cell.angle_beta   90.00
_cell.angle_gamma   90.00
#
_symmetry.space_group_name_H-M   'P 1'
#
loop_
_entity.id
_entity.type
_entity.pdbx_description
1 polymer ?
#
loop_
_entity_poly.entity_id
_entity_poly.type
_entity_poly.pdbx_seq_one_letter_code
_entity_poly.pdbx_strand_id
1 'polypeptide(L)'
;MKLPYKNYRSQVYCHVTSGACLALGLRYAGTADQEAYRTLLHYTRTFIGHANSTVSEEAGRPTVENCLCVTLTALAMVMAGTGDLDVLRICRYLRARVGPQSVTVNYGSHLAVHMALGLLFLGGGRHTLSNSPPAVAALLCALFPRYPLTSCDGRYHLQAFRHLYVLAAEPRLLVPRDLASGQLTYCHLAVTLRTADSPAGRQVAVEAPCLLPQLDTVLEIRVDDDRFWPFTVTSEAGVKQLAERLKSGGRLNVKRKAVGGLQQQELRAQLTQTLVGERQTNWSAQSELLLSSVSPEEQRSLCRHLLPPGCADGGRLPLQLTALLQLCLSRQQAELFLPAVSLLLHTRSGRHLRPLRLLRLGGAGSTLGAIADCAELWIQAELAERESEAGSALTGYLTGRSVAADPHQLSAYLSFFGAPRWGCLAQLPQDCLQEVERVFDLLPSEHMSPLERVTVAQLLAAPGQA
;
A
#
# COMPACT_ATOMS: atom_id res chain seq x y z
N MET A 1 29.04 6.15 -68.50
CA MET A 1 28.32 6.53 -67.27
C MET A 1 28.31 5.35 -66.30
N LYS A 2 29.26 5.28 -65.35
CA LYS A 2 29.17 4.32 -64.24
C LYS A 2 28.11 4.85 -63.28
N LEU A 3 26.94 4.21 -63.20
CA LEU A 3 25.94 4.50 -62.18
C LEU A 3 26.60 4.43 -60.79
N PRO A 4 26.32 5.37 -59.87
CA PRO A 4 26.94 5.43 -58.54
C PRO A 4 26.36 4.33 -57.64
N TYR A 5 26.77 3.09 -57.89
CA TYR A 5 26.29 1.90 -57.18
C TYR A 5 26.61 1.93 -55.68
N LYS A 6 27.65 2.67 -55.25
CA LYS A 6 27.97 2.90 -53.83
C LYS A 6 26.90 3.72 -53.10
N ASN A 7 26.37 4.77 -53.73
CA ASN A 7 25.39 5.67 -53.11
C ASN A 7 24.05 4.95 -52.85
N TYR A 8 23.66 4.02 -53.73
CA TYR A 8 22.44 3.25 -53.58
C TYR A 8 22.48 2.31 -52.37
N ARG A 9 23.64 1.66 -52.11
CA ARG A 9 23.78 0.76 -50.95
C ARG A 9 23.59 1.50 -49.62
N SER A 10 24.20 2.67 -49.48
CA SER A 10 24.07 3.50 -48.27
C SER A 10 22.63 4.01 -48.08
N GLN A 11 21.94 4.41 -49.16
CA GLN A 11 20.52 4.79 -49.11
C GLN A 11 19.60 3.64 -48.69
N VAL A 12 19.78 2.46 -49.29
CA VAL A 12 19.01 1.26 -48.95
C VAL A 12 19.22 0.90 -47.50
N TYR A 13 20.46 0.93 -47.01
CA TYR A 13 20.76 0.66 -45.60
C TYR A 13 19.99 1.59 -44.65
N CYS A 14 20.00 2.90 -44.89
CA CYS A 14 19.28 3.87 -44.05
C CYS A 14 17.77 3.64 -44.07
N HIS A 15 17.18 3.41 -45.24
CA HIS A 15 15.74 3.17 -45.38
C HIS A 15 15.28 1.84 -44.79
N VAL A 16 16.03 0.76 -44.98
CA VAL A 16 15.72 -0.55 -44.39
C VAL A 16 15.82 -0.49 -42.87
N THR A 17 16.87 0.13 -42.34
CA THR A 17 17.06 0.29 -40.89
C THR A 17 15.97 1.15 -40.27
N SER A 18 15.66 2.32 -40.86
CA SER A 18 14.58 3.18 -40.36
C SER A 18 13.19 2.53 -40.46
N GLY A 19 12.93 1.77 -41.54
CA GLY A 19 11.69 1.00 -41.68
C GLY A 19 11.54 -0.10 -40.63
N ALA A 20 12.63 -0.82 -40.32
CA ALA A 20 12.65 -1.80 -39.24
C ALA A 20 12.41 -1.14 -37.86
N CYS A 21 13.03 0.01 -37.60
CA CYS A 21 12.77 0.79 -36.38
C CYS A 21 11.30 1.24 -36.28
N LEU A 22 10.68 1.70 -37.38
CA LEU A 22 9.27 2.06 -37.40
C LEU A 22 8.35 0.87 -37.12
N ALA A 23 8.64 -0.28 -37.72
CA ALA A 23 7.91 -1.52 -37.47
C ALA A 23 8.01 -1.95 -35.99
N LEU A 24 9.21 -1.84 -35.41
CA LEU A 24 9.43 -2.08 -33.98
C LEU A 24 8.62 -1.11 -33.11
N GLY A 25 8.61 0.18 -33.48
CA GLY A 25 7.82 1.21 -32.80
C GLY A 25 6.31 0.90 -32.80
N LEU A 26 5.76 0.45 -33.94
CA LEU A 26 4.36 0.07 -34.06
C LEU A 26 4.02 -1.18 -33.24
N ARG A 27 4.92 -2.17 -33.20
CA ARG A 27 4.73 -3.41 -32.43
C ARG A 27 4.68 -3.17 -30.91
N TYR A 28 5.50 -2.25 -30.42
CA TYR A 28 5.67 -1.91 -29.00
C TYR A 28 5.08 -0.54 -28.63
N ALA A 29 4.14 -0.03 -29.44
CA ALA A 29 3.51 1.28 -29.23
C ALA A 29 2.91 1.39 -27.81
N GLY A 30 3.35 2.38 -27.04
CA GLY A 30 2.85 2.67 -25.70
C GLY A 30 3.03 1.53 -24.68
N THR A 31 3.99 0.63 -24.87
CA THR A 31 4.31 -0.46 -23.93
C THR A 31 5.42 -0.11 -22.95
N ALA A 32 6.24 0.91 -23.25
CA ALA A 32 7.43 1.29 -22.49
C ALA A 32 8.42 0.12 -22.26
N ASP A 33 8.51 -0.79 -23.22
CA ASP A 33 9.46 -1.90 -23.16
C ASP A 33 10.92 -1.42 -23.23
N GLN A 34 11.74 -1.91 -22.30
CA GLN A 34 13.11 -1.43 -22.12
C GLN A 34 14.07 -1.96 -23.19
N GLU A 35 13.82 -3.14 -23.76
CA GLU A 35 14.68 -3.70 -24.81
C GLU A 35 14.43 -2.98 -26.14
N ALA A 36 13.17 -2.79 -26.51
CA ALA A 36 12.78 -1.98 -27.66
C ALA A 36 13.29 -0.52 -27.54
N TYR A 37 13.20 0.07 -26.34
CA TYR A 37 13.74 1.40 -26.08
C TYR A 37 15.25 1.49 -26.33
N ARG A 38 16.05 0.57 -25.75
CA ARG A 38 17.52 0.58 -25.89
C ARG A 38 17.97 0.42 -27.34
N THR A 39 17.32 -0.48 -28.09
CA THR A 39 17.63 -0.71 -29.51
C THR A 39 17.31 0.51 -30.37
N LEU A 40 16.11 1.11 -30.22
CA LEU A 40 15.73 2.33 -30.94
C LEU A 40 16.61 3.53 -30.56
N LEU A 41 16.97 3.66 -29.28
CA LEU A 41 17.85 4.72 -28.80
C LEU A 41 19.26 4.60 -29.41
N HIS A 42 19.78 3.38 -29.50
CA HIS A 42 21.05 3.10 -30.17
C HIS A 42 21.03 3.56 -31.63
N TYR A 43 20.04 3.12 -32.42
CA TYR A 43 19.93 3.52 -33.83
C TYR A 43 19.69 5.02 -34.00
N THR A 44 18.89 5.64 -33.14
CA THR A 44 18.66 7.10 -33.18
C THR A 44 19.96 7.86 -32.96
N ARG A 45 20.78 7.46 -31.97
CA ARG A 45 22.11 8.06 -31.72
C ARG A 45 23.06 7.84 -32.90
N THR A 46 23.03 6.65 -33.50
CA THR A 46 23.82 6.32 -34.70
C THR A 46 23.44 7.22 -35.88
N PHE A 47 22.14 7.48 -36.11
CA PHE A 47 21.69 8.41 -37.16
C PHE A 47 22.06 9.87 -36.87
N ILE A 48 22.07 10.30 -35.61
CA ILE A 48 22.58 11.63 -35.21
C ILE A 48 24.08 11.73 -35.54
N GLY A 49 24.87 10.70 -35.23
CA GLY A 49 26.29 10.63 -35.60
C GLY A 49 26.50 10.62 -37.11
N HIS A 50 25.62 9.96 -37.86
CA HIS A 50 25.69 9.90 -39.31
C HIS A 50 25.43 11.24 -39.99
N ALA A 51 24.67 12.16 -39.37
CA ALA A 51 24.35 13.47 -39.95
C ALA A 51 25.59 14.27 -40.36
N ASN A 52 26.70 14.15 -39.61
CA ASN A 52 27.96 14.87 -39.82
C ASN A 52 29.08 14.00 -40.44
N SER A 53 28.76 12.77 -40.87
CA SER A 53 29.74 11.81 -41.37
C SER A 53 29.75 11.71 -42.91
N THR A 54 30.79 11.07 -43.46
CA THR A 54 30.90 10.76 -44.91
C THR A 54 29.71 9.92 -45.44
N VAL A 55 29.06 9.15 -44.57
CA VAL A 55 27.83 8.39 -44.89
C VAL A 55 26.69 9.32 -45.32
N SER A 56 26.61 10.53 -44.76
CA SER A 56 25.62 11.55 -45.12
C SER A 56 25.81 12.06 -46.56
N GLU A 57 27.06 12.11 -47.03
CA GLU A 57 27.38 12.56 -48.38
C GLU A 57 27.12 11.46 -49.43
N GLU A 58 27.39 10.20 -49.07
CA GLU A 58 27.12 9.05 -49.93
C GLU A 58 25.62 8.72 -50.03
N ALA A 59 24.90 8.75 -48.91
CA ALA A 59 23.46 8.45 -48.87
C ALA A 59 22.58 9.66 -49.26
N GLY A 60 23.11 10.87 -49.11
CA GLY A 60 22.38 12.11 -49.25
C GLY A 60 21.85 12.60 -47.89
N ARG A 61 22.27 13.82 -47.52
CA ARG A 61 21.88 14.49 -46.27
C ARG A 61 20.36 14.52 -46.01
N PRO A 62 19.46 14.82 -46.99
CA PRO A 62 18.02 14.79 -46.72
C PRO A 62 17.47 13.39 -46.44
N THR A 63 18.10 12.34 -47.00
CA THR A 63 17.71 10.94 -46.76
C THR A 63 18.00 10.54 -45.32
N VAL A 64 19.20 10.87 -44.83
CA VAL A 64 19.63 10.59 -43.45
C VAL A 64 18.75 11.36 -42.46
N GLU A 65 18.43 12.63 -42.74
CA GLU A 65 17.56 13.45 -41.89
C GLU A 65 16.13 12.88 -41.81
N ASN A 66 15.57 12.40 -42.93
CA ASN A 66 14.26 11.72 -42.90
C ASN A 66 14.31 10.40 -42.11
N CYS A 67 15.37 9.61 -42.26
CA CYS A 67 15.55 8.37 -41.49
C CYS A 67 15.65 8.65 -39.99
N LEU A 68 16.40 9.70 -39.59
CA LEU A 68 16.50 10.16 -38.21
C LEU A 68 15.13 10.52 -37.64
N CYS A 69 14.32 11.28 -38.40
CA CYS A 69 12.96 11.64 -38.00
C CYS A 69 12.03 10.42 -37.83
N VAL A 70 12.15 9.42 -38.70
CA VAL A 70 11.39 8.16 -38.59
C VAL A 70 11.83 7.35 -37.36
N THR A 71 13.14 7.22 -37.11
CA THR A 71 13.63 6.52 -35.90
C THR A 71 13.23 7.23 -34.62
N LEU A 72 13.24 8.57 -34.61
CA LEU A 72 12.83 9.38 -33.47
C LEU A 72 11.34 9.22 -33.16
N THR A 73 10.49 9.26 -34.19
CA THR A 73 9.05 9.06 -34.01
C THR A 73 8.73 7.64 -33.57
N ALA A 74 9.47 6.63 -34.04
CA ALA A 74 9.36 5.26 -33.54
C ALA A 74 9.78 5.13 -32.06
N LEU A 75 10.90 5.75 -31.67
CA LEU A 75 11.37 5.80 -30.28
C LEU A 75 10.33 6.46 -29.35
N ALA A 76 9.77 7.59 -29.78
CA ALA A 76 8.70 8.28 -29.04
C ALA A 76 7.40 7.48 -28.99
N MET A 77 7.12 6.64 -29.99
CA MET A 77 5.94 5.77 -30.01
C MET A 77 6.01 4.69 -28.93
N VAL A 78 7.17 4.08 -28.71
CA VAL A 78 7.37 3.07 -27.66
C VAL A 78 7.21 3.68 -26.27
N MET A 79 7.78 4.88 -26.07
CA MET A 79 7.74 5.64 -24.81
C MET A 79 6.57 6.64 -24.75
N ALA A 80 5.49 6.40 -25.50
CA ALA A 80 4.39 7.34 -25.59
C ALA A 80 3.70 7.53 -24.22
N GLY A 81 3.62 8.78 -23.78
CA GLY A 81 3.01 9.21 -22.52
C GLY A 81 3.91 9.17 -21.28
N THR A 82 5.08 8.51 -21.32
CA THR A 82 5.93 8.36 -20.11
C THR A 82 6.76 9.58 -19.78
N GLY A 83 7.05 10.45 -20.77
CA GLY A 83 7.88 11.63 -20.54
C GLY A 83 9.38 11.36 -20.43
N ASP A 84 9.91 10.30 -21.05
CA ASP A 84 11.34 9.92 -20.96
C ASP A 84 12.32 11.08 -21.21
N LEU A 85 13.25 11.27 -20.27
CA LEU A 85 14.17 12.40 -20.25
C LEU A 85 15.15 12.37 -21.42
N ASP A 86 15.65 11.19 -21.80
CA ASP A 86 16.67 11.06 -22.83
C ASP A 86 16.07 11.29 -24.21
N VAL A 87 14.86 10.78 -24.48
CA VAL A 87 14.12 11.13 -25.70
C VAL A 87 13.84 12.63 -25.76
N LEU A 88 13.42 13.24 -24.64
CA LEU A 88 13.18 14.70 -24.58
C LEU A 88 14.44 15.51 -24.88
N ARG A 89 15.61 15.09 -24.36
CA ARG A 89 16.90 15.74 -24.65
C ARG A 89 17.24 15.67 -26.14
N ILE A 90 17.02 14.51 -26.77
CA ILE A 90 17.22 14.35 -28.21
C ILE A 90 16.26 15.26 -28.99
N CYS A 91 14.97 15.26 -28.66
CA CYS A 91 13.99 16.14 -29.31
C CYS A 91 14.37 17.63 -29.18
N ARG A 92 14.86 18.05 -28.01
CA ARG A 92 15.33 19.43 -27.77
C ARG A 92 16.54 19.77 -28.62
N TYR A 93 17.52 18.87 -28.69
CA TYR A 93 18.70 19.02 -29.54
C TYR A 93 18.31 19.17 -31.02
N LEU A 94 17.46 18.28 -31.53
CA LEU A 94 17.05 18.30 -32.94
C LEU A 94 16.19 19.52 -33.27
N ARG A 95 15.36 19.98 -32.33
CA ARG A 95 14.57 21.22 -32.47
C ARG A 95 15.46 22.46 -32.57
N ALA A 96 16.61 22.49 -31.90
CA ALA A 96 17.52 23.65 -31.91
C ALA A 96 18.25 23.83 -33.25
N ARG A 97 18.22 22.84 -34.15
CA ARG A 97 18.82 22.92 -35.48
C ARG A 97 17.97 23.76 -36.44
N VAL A 98 18.01 25.09 -36.26
CA VAL A 98 17.32 26.08 -37.08
C VAL A 98 18.33 27.07 -37.65
N GLY A 99 18.22 27.41 -38.93
CA GLY A 99 18.99 28.47 -39.56
C GLY A 99 19.81 28.03 -40.78
N PRO A 100 20.65 28.93 -41.33
CA PRO A 100 21.40 28.69 -42.57
C PRO A 100 22.46 27.60 -42.45
N GLN A 101 22.86 27.23 -41.22
CA GLN A 101 23.80 26.14 -40.95
C GLN A 101 23.16 24.74 -41.12
N SER A 102 21.82 24.66 -41.15
CA SER A 102 21.06 23.41 -41.22
C SER A 102 20.11 23.38 -42.42
N VAL A 103 20.65 23.66 -43.62
CA VAL A 103 19.88 23.74 -44.90
C VAL A 103 19.08 22.47 -45.21
N THR A 104 19.50 21.33 -44.68
CA THR A 104 18.85 20.02 -44.89
C THR A 104 17.61 19.81 -44.01
N VAL A 105 17.43 20.62 -42.97
CA VAL A 105 16.29 20.56 -42.06
C VAL A 105 15.16 21.40 -42.66
N ASN A 106 14.08 20.72 -43.02
CA ASN A 106 12.90 21.31 -43.65
C ASN A 106 11.71 21.36 -42.66
N TYR A 107 10.59 21.93 -43.11
CA TYR A 107 9.36 22.00 -42.31
C TYR A 107 8.95 20.62 -41.77
N GLY A 108 9.02 19.60 -42.60
CA GLY A 108 8.67 18.22 -42.24
C GLY A 108 9.56 17.61 -41.15
N SER A 109 10.85 17.96 -41.12
CA SER A 109 11.76 17.51 -40.06
C SER A 109 11.35 18.10 -38.71
N HIS A 110 11.01 19.39 -38.66
CA HIS A 110 10.48 20.02 -37.45
C HIS A 110 9.12 19.44 -37.05
N LEU A 111 8.23 19.19 -38.02
CA LEU A 111 6.95 18.52 -37.78
C LEU A 111 7.16 17.16 -37.10
N ALA A 112 8.08 16.34 -37.62
CA ALA A 112 8.39 15.02 -37.06
C ALA A 112 8.92 15.10 -35.62
N VAL A 113 9.86 16.01 -35.35
CA VAL A 113 10.40 16.23 -34.00
C VAL A 113 9.31 16.67 -33.03
N HIS A 114 8.41 17.56 -33.46
CA HIS A 114 7.29 18.02 -32.64
C HIS A 114 6.21 16.95 -32.44
N MET A 115 5.95 16.11 -33.45
CA MET A 115 5.10 14.93 -33.29
C MET A 115 5.69 13.94 -32.28
N ALA A 116 6.99 13.65 -32.36
CA ALA A 116 7.67 12.79 -31.38
C ALA A 116 7.58 13.37 -29.95
N LEU A 117 7.80 14.68 -29.79
CA LEU A 117 7.64 15.35 -28.51
C LEU A 117 6.18 15.30 -28.01
N GLY A 118 5.20 15.47 -28.90
CA GLY A 118 3.78 15.37 -28.56
C GLY A 118 3.37 13.95 -28.13
N LEU A 119 3.88 12.91 -28.80
CA LEU A 119 3.67 11.52 -28.41
C LEU A 119 4.27 11.19 -27.04
N LEU A 120 5.45 11.74 -26.73
CA LEU A 120 6.12 11.55 -25.45
C LEU A 120 5.28 12.07 -24.26
N PHE A 121 4.58 13.19 -24.45
CA PHE A 121 3.69 13.82 -23.45
C PHE A 121 2.21 13.74 -23.85
N LEU A 122 1.80 12.61 -24.43
CA LEU A 122 0.44 12.45 -24.94
C LEU A 122 -0.61 12.68 -23.85
N GLY A 123 -1.50 13.64 -24.08
CA GLY A 123 -2.52 14.04 -23.10
C GLY A 123 -1.94 14.46 -21.74
N GLY A 124 -0.74 15.04 -21.71
CA GLY A 124 -0.04 15.42 -20.47
C GLY A 124 0.46 14.24 -19.64
N GLY A 125 0.69 13.08 -20.26
CA GLY A 125 1.07 11.84 -19.57
C GLY A 125 -0.12 11.01 -19.06
N ARG A 126 -1.36 11.42 -19.39
CA ARG A 126 -2.58 10.68 -19.06
C ARG A 126 -2.90 9.58 -20.08
N HIS A 127 -2.49 9.80 -21.33
CA HIS A 127 -2.80 8.94 -22.46
C HIS A 127 -1.54 8.30 -23.01
N THR A 128 -1.72 7.17 -23.68
CA THR A 128 -0.66 6.43 -24.36
C THR A 128 -1.29 5.66 -25.53
N LEU A 129 -0.47 5.10 -26.42
CA LEU A 129 -0.92 4.54 -27.70
C LEU A 129 -1.28 3.07 -27.57
N SER A 130 -2.40 2.61 -28.11
CA SER A 130 -2.70 1.17 -28.16
C SER A 130 -2.11 0.50 -29.40
N ASN A 131 -1.88 -0.81 -29.30
CA ASN A 131 -1.37 -1.64 -30.39
C ASN A 131 -2.49 -2.48 -31.06
N SER A 132 -3.75 -2.14 -30.82
CA SER A 132 -4.88 -2.83 -31.44
C SER A 132 -4.80 -2.69 -32.97
N PRO A 133 -5.25 -3.67 -33.77
CA PRO A 133 -5.22 -3.58 -35.23
C PRO A 133 -5.77 -2.26 -35.82
N PRO A 134 -6.91 -1.70 -35.35
CA PRO A 134 -7.38 -0.41 -35.84
C PRO A 134 -6.50 0.77 -35.38
N ALA A 135 -5.95 0.73 -34.17
CA ALA A 135 -5.03 1.74 -33.67
C ALA A 135 -3.72 1.75 -34.49
N VAL A 136 -3.17 0.58 -34.81
CA VAL A 136 -1.99 0.44 -35.66
C VAL A 136 -2.27 0.98 -37.07
N ALA A 137 -3.43 0.71 -37.65
CA ALA A 137 -3.83 1.28 -38.94
C ALA A 137 -3.89 2.82 -38.89
N ALA A 138 -4.46 3.39 -37.81
CA ALA A 138 -4.50 4.83 -37.60
C ALA A 138 -3.10 5.44 -37.42
N LEU A 139 -2.21 4.77 -36.68
CA LEU A 139 -0.82 5.18 -36.49
C LEU A 139 -0.01 5.11 -37.79
N LEU A 140 -0.22 4.09 -38.61
CA LEU A 140 0.40 4.00 -39.94
C LEU A 140 0.02 5.19 -40.82
N CYS A 141 -1.25 5.58 -40.81
CA CYS A 141 -1.72 6.78 -41.51
C CYS A 141 -1.10 8.05 -40.91
N ALA A 142 -1.08 8.20 -39.59
CA ALA A 142 -0.56 9.40 -38.94
C ALA A 142 0.97 9.55 -39.04
N LEU A 143 1.70 8.45 -38.99
CA LEU A 143 3.17 8.41 -38.91
C LEU A 143 3.80 7.95 -40.21
N PHE A 144 3.13 8.17 -41.34
CA PHE A 144 3.64 7.83 -42.66
C PHE A 144 5.05 8.43 -42.88
N PRO A 145 6.07 7.62 -43.26
CA PRO A 145 7.50 7.97 -43.23
C PRO A 145 7.97 8.86 -44.40
N ARG A 146 7.12 9.81 -44.80
CA ARG A 146 7.43 10.89 -45.74
C ARG A 146 6.88 12.21 -45.20
N TYR A 147 7.77 13.08 -44.75
CA TYR A 147 7.39 14.38 -44.22
C TYR A 147 7.37 15.46 -45.32
N PRO A 148 6.48 16.47 -45.21
CA PRO A 148 6.34 17.53 -46.21
C PRO A 148 7.56 18.45 -46.25
N LEU A 149 7.92 18.95 -47.43
CA LEU A 149 9.06 19.88 -47.57
C LEU A 149 8.70 21.29 -47.07
N THR A 150 7.49 21.74 -47.40
CA THR A 150 6.94 23.04 -47.01
C THR A 150 5.61 22.86 -46.27
N SER A 151 5.13 23.91 -45.60
CA SER A 151 3.86 23.87 -44.87
C SER A 151 2.65 23.56 -45.73
N CYS A 152 2.65 23.94 -47.02
CA CYS A 152 1.55 23.68 -47.94
C CYS A 152 1.75 22.43 -48.80
N ASP A 153 2.79 21.63 -48.55
CA ASP A 153 3.07 20.43 -49.33
C ASP A 153 2.17 19.27 -48.90
N GLY A 154 1.38 18.77 -49.85
CA GLY A 154 0.50 17.60 -49.72
C GLY A 154 0.74 16.55 -50.81
N ARG A 155 1.89 16.58 -51.51
CA ARG A 155 2.14 15.74 -52.70
C ARG A 155 2.15 14.24 -52.40
N TYR A 156 2.80 13.83 -51.30
CA TYR A 156 2.99 12.42 -50.96
C TYR A 156 2.05 11.92 -49.86
N HIS A 157 1.57 12.83 -49.01
CA HIS A 157 0.73 12.49 -47.87
C HIS A 157 -0.11 13.70 -47.47
N LEU A 158 -1.40 13.48 -47.18
CA LEU A 158 -2.30 14.52 -46.73
C LEU A 158 -1.99 14.89 -45.27
N GLN A 159 -1.69 16.16 -45.01
CA GLN A 159 -1.28 16.61 -43.66
C GLN A 159 -2.36 16.39 -42.60
N ALA A 160 -3.65 16.43 -42.96
CA ALA A 160 -4.74 16.18 -42.03
C ALA A 160 -4.68 14.79 -41.39
N PHE A 161 -4.15 13.78 -42.10
CA PHE A 161 -4.01 12.42 -41.57
C PHE A 161 -2.99 12.31 -40.44
N ARG A 162 -2.09 13.28 -40.28
CA ARG A 162 -1.18 13.35 -39.14
C ARG A 162 -1.91 13.42 -37.80
N HIS A 163 -3.17 13.84 -37.76
CA HIS A 163 -3.99 13.89 -36.53
C HIS A 163 -4.71 12.57 -36.20
N LEU A 164 -4.62 11.55 -37.05
CA LEU A 164 -5.28 10.25 -36.81
C LEU A 164 -4.69 9.48 -35.63
N TYR A 165 -3.53 9.89 -35.09
CA TYR A 165 -2.96 9.27 -33.87
C TYR A 165 -3.92 9.34 -32.67
N VAL A 166 -4.87 10.29 -32.68
CA VAL A 166 -5.89 10.43 -31.63
C VAL A 166 -6.78 9.18 -31.54
N LEU A 167 -7.03 8.48 -32.64
CA LEU A 167 -7.82 7.25 -32.65
C LEU A 167 -7.09 6.08 -31.96
N ALA A 168 -5.76 6.15 -31.87
CA ALA A 168 -4.93 5.18 -31.18
C ALA A 168 -4.64 5.59 -29.72
N ALA A 169 -5.03 6.78 -29.29
CA ALA A 169 -4.75 7.29 -27.96
C ALA A 169 -5.78 6.76 -26.96
N GLU A 170 -5.30 6.10 -25.90
CA GLU A 170 -6.12 5.53 -24.84
C GLU A 170 -5.67 6.03 -23.46
N PRO A 171 -6.60 6.35 -22.54
CA PRO A 171 -6.25 6.72 -21.17
C PRO A 171 -5.83 5.47 -20.40
N ARG A 172 -4.57 5.41 -19.96
CA ARG A 172 -4.03 4.29 -19.16
C ARG A 172 -3.34 4.73 -17.86
N LEU A 173 -3.39 6.02 -17.54
CA LEU A 173 -2.85 6.54 -16.29
C LEU A 173 -3.68 6.09 -15.09
N LEU A 174 -3.04 5.37 -14.18
CA LEU A 174 -3.59 5.00 -12.89
C LEU A 174 -3.02 5.92 -11.81
N VAL A 175 -3.90 6.57 -11.05
CA VAL A 175 -3.52 7.49 -9.98
C VAL A 175 -4.14 7.02 -8.67
N PRO A 176 -3.35 6.61 -7.67
CA PRO A 176 -3.89 6.22 -6.38
C PRO A 176 -4.35 7.46 -5.60
N ARG A 177 -5.49 7.33 -4.94
CA ARG A 177 -6.10 8.33 -4.07
C ARG A 177 -6.34 7.68 -2.72
N ASP A 178 -5.84 8.30 -1.67
CA ASP A 178 -6.15 7.83 -0.33
C ASP A 178 -7.62 8.12 0.00
N LEU A 179 -8.31 7.12 0.53
CA LEU A 179 -9.73 7.21 0.88
C LEU A 179 -10.02 8.20 2.02
N ALA A 180 -9.12 8.29 3.00
CA ALA A 180 -9.34 9.14 4.17
C ALA A 180 -9.08 10.62 3.86
N SER A 181 -7.91 10.93 3.29
CA SER A 181 -7.53 12.30 2.96
C SER A 181 -8.13 12.81 1.65
N GLY A 182 -8.53 11.91 0.76
CA GLY A 182 -8.94 12.27 -0.60
C GLY A 182 -7.80 12.86 -1.44
N GLN A 183 -6.55 12.79 -0.98
CA GLN A 183 -5.38 13.28 -1.70
C GLN A 183 -4.77 12.20 -2.59
N LEU A 184 -4.04 12.62 -3.63
CA LEU A 184 -3.31 11.70 -4.49
C LEU A 184 -2.07 11.19 -3.74
N THR A 185 -1.83 9.89 -3.81
CA THR A 185 -0.72 9.24 -3.10
C THR A 185 0.06 8.34 -4.05
N TYR A 186 1.27 7.98 -3.64
CA TYR A 186 2.09 7.00 -4.34
C TYR A 186 1.84 5.61 -3.76
N CYS A 187 1.85 4.59 -4.61
CA CYS A 187 1.58 3.21 -4.21
C CYS A 187 2.39 2.24 -5.06
N HIS A 188 2.95 1.20 -4.46
CA HIS A 188 3.56 0.10 -5.19
C HIS A 188 2.49 -0.87 -5.72
N LEU A 189 2.58 -1.22 -6.99
CA LEU A 189 1.68 -2.14 -7.69
C LEU A 189 2.48 -3.30 -8.27
N ALA A 190 1.95 -4.50 -8.18
CA ALA A 190 2.40 -5.67 -8.92
C ALA A 190 1.42 -5.94 -10.06
N VAL A 191 1.87 -5.80 -11.31
CA VAL A 191 1.08 -6.09 -12.50
C VAL A 191 1.57 -7.40 -13.10
N THR A 192 0.68 -8.36 -13.30
CA THR A 192 0.99 -9.62 -13.95
C THR A 192 0.54 -9.57 -15.41
N LEU A 193 1.49 -9.81 -16.32
CA LEU A 193 1.27 -9.75 -17.76
C LEU A 193 1.25 -11.14 -18.37
N ARG A 194 0.30 -11.37 -19.28
CA ARG A 194 0.22 -12.58 -20.07
C ARG A 194 1.44 -12.66 -20.98
N THR A 195 2.21 -13.73 -20.83
CA THR A 195 3.34 -14.04 -21.70
C THR A 195 3.02 -15.32 -22.48
N ALA A 196 3.45 -15.41 -23.74
CA ALA A 196 3.19 -16.58 -24.57
C ALA A 196 3.89 -17.85 -24.04
N ASP A 197 5.04 -17.68 -23.38
CA ASP A 197 5.94 -18.77 -22.99
C ASP A 197 5.62 -19.37 -21.60
N SER A 198 4.76 -18.74 -20.80
CA SER A 198 4.39 -19.24 -19.47
C SER A 198 2.98 -18.82 -19.06
N PRO A 199 2.14 -19.77 -18.58
CA PRO A 199 0.79 -19.46 -18.10
C PRO A 199 0.79 -18.66 -16.79
N ALA A 200 1.88 -18.66 -16.03
CA ALA A 200 2.01 -17.91 -14.79
C ALA A 200 2.18 -16.39 -15.00
N GLY A 201 2.47 -15.97 -16.24
CA GLY A 201 2.69 -14.57 -16.59
C GLY A 201 3.98 -13.99 -16.02
N ARG A 202 4.37 -12.81 -16.53
CA ARG A 202 5.51 -12.03 -16.03
C ARG A 202 4.99 -11.00 -15.04
N GLN A 203 5.46 -11.04 -13.80
CA GLN A 203 5.15 -10.00 -12.81
C GLN A 203 6.09 -8.80 -12.99
N VAL A 204 5.54 -7.60 -13.00
CA VAL A 204 6.27 -6.34 -13.07
C VAL A 204 5.83 -5.48 -11.89
N ALA A 205 6.78 -5.12 -11.03
CA ALA A 205 6.56 -4.15 -9.97
C ALA A 205 6.64 -2.73 -10.56
N VAL A 206 5.62 -1.91 -10.31
CA VAL A 206 5.48 -0.55 -10.83
C VAL A 206 5.05 0.37 -9.71
N GLU A 207 5.62 1.57 -9.66
CA GLU A 207 5.20 2.64 -8.74
C GLU A 207 4.13 3.50 -9.39
N ALA A 208 2.94 3.55 -8.80
CA ALA A 208 1.86 4.43 -9.21
C ALA A 208 2.01 5.81 -8.53
N PRO A 209 1.72 6.93 -9.23
CA PRO A 209 0.99 7.04 -10.48
C PRO A 209 1.80 6.65 -11.71
N CYS A 210 1.26 5.72 -12.51
CA CYS A 210 1.93 5.16 -13.67
C CYS A 210 0.96 4.89 -14.82
N LEU A 211 1.52 4.81 -16.02
CA LEU A 211 0.80 4.29 -17.18
C LEU A 211 0.76 2.77 -17.11
N LEU A 212 -0.44 2.21 -17.17
CA LEU A 212 -0.61 0.76 -17.28
C LEU A 212 -0.25 0.29 -18.69
N PRO A 213 0.29 -0.93 -18.83
CA PRO A 213 0.36 -1.60 -20.11
C PRO A 213 -1.05 -1.84 -20.66
N GLN A 214 -1.14 -2.33 -21.89
CA GLN A 214 -2.42 -2.59 -22.54
C GLN A 214 -3.27 -3.56 -21.72
N LEU A 215 -4.55 -3.22 -21.53
CA LEU A 215 -5.46 -3.98 -20.67
C LEU A 215 -5.67 -5.42 -21.15
N ASP A 216 -5.59 -5.65 -22.47
CA ASP A 216 -5.73 -6.99 -23.06
C ASP A 216 -4.59 -7.94 -22.70
N THR A 217 -3.42 -7.44 -22.29
CA THR A 217 -2.28 -8.27 -21.88
C THR A 217 -2.17 -8.43 -20.37
N VAL A 218 -2.93 -7.65 -19.59
CA VAL A 218 -2.92 -7.72 -18.13
C VAL A 218 -3.79 -8.90 -17.66
N LEU A 219 -3.25 -9.70 -16.74
CA LEU A 219 -3.97 -10.79 -16.06
C LEU A 219 -4.46 -10.35 -14.69
N GLU A 220 -3.57 -9.76 -13.89
CA GLU A 220 -3.88 -9.29 -12.55
C GLU A 220 -3.16 -7.97 -12.25
N ILE A 221 -3.85 -7.09 -11.54
CA ILE A 221 -3.24 -5.91 -10.90
C ILE A 221 -3.44 -6.04 -9.41
N ARG A 222 -2.33 -6.07 -8.69
CA ARG A 222 -2.30 -6.14 -7.23
C ARG A 222 -1.67 -4.87 -6.67
N VAL A 223 -2.33 -4.29 -5.67
CA VAL A 223 -1.70 -3.30 -4.80
C VAL A 223 -0.80 -4.05 -3.82
N ASP A 224 0.51 -3.89 -3.95
CA ASP A 224 1.50 -4.59 -3.15
C ASP A 224 2.37 -3.56 -2.42
N ASP A 225 1.81 -3.00 -1.36
CA ASP A 225 2.45 -1.98 -0.54
C ASP A 225 2.15 -2.25 0.94
N ASP A 226 3.17 -2.14 1.77
CA ASP A 226 3.06 -2.29 3.22
C ASP A 226 2.16 -1.23 3.84
N ARG A 227 2.07 -0.06 3.22
CA ARG A 227 1.30 1.10 3.70
C ARG A 227 -0.20 0.98 3.44
N PHE A 228 -0.59 0.16 2.47
CA PHE A 228 -1.95 0.09 1.98
C PHE A 228 -2.52 -1.32 2.14
N TRP A 229 -3.85 -1.41 2.17
CA TRP A 229 -4.51 -2.72 2.14
C TRP A 229 -4.33 -3.37 0.77
N PRO A 230 -3.81 -4.61 0.70
CA PRO A 230 -3.63 -5.28 -0.57
C PRO A 230 -4.99 -5.54 -1.21
N PHE A 231 -5.09 -5.26 -2.50
CA PHE A 231 -6.28 -5.48 -3.30
C PHE A 231 -5.86 -6.00 -4.66
N THR A 232 -6.57 -7.01 -5.15
CA THR A 232 -6.26 -7.72 -6.39
C THR A 232 -7.44 -7.63 -7.35
N VAL A 233 -7.19 -7.20 -8.58
CA VAL A 233 -8.15 -7.24 -9.69
C VAL A 233 -7.74 -8.36 -10.63
N THR A 234 -8.43 -9.50 -10.58
CA THR A 234 -8.18 -10.69 -11.42
C THR A 234 -9.30 -10.98 -12.41
N SER A 235 -10.53 -10.56 -12.11
CA SER A 235 -11.71 -10.89 -12.93
C SER A 235 -11.76 -10.07 -14.22
N GLU A 236 -12.15 -10.68 -15.34
CA GLU A 236 -12.42 -10.00 -16.61
C GLU A 236 -13.45 -8.87 -16.46
N ALA A 237 -14.44 -9.04 -15.58
CA ALA A 237 -15.40 -7.99 -15.24
C ALA A 237 -14.72 -6.82 -14.51
N GLY A 238 -13.73 -7.12 -13.67
CA GLY A 238 -12.89 -6.12 -12.98
C GLY A 238 -12.03 -5.32 -13.95
N VAL A 239 -11.48 -5.96 -14.99
CA VAL A 239 -10.71 -5.27 -16.04
C VAL A 239 -11.60 -4.32 -16.84
N LYS A 240 -12.85 -4.70 -17.14
CA LYS A 240 -13.84 -3.81 -17.79
C LYS A 240 -14.18 -2.61 -16.91
N GLN A 241 -14.44 -2.83 -15.62
CA GLN A 241 -14.67 -1.73 -14.66
C GLN A 241 -13.44 -0.82 -14.53
N LEU A 242 -12.24 -1.38 -14.58
CA LEU A 242 -11.00 -0.60 -14.58
C LEU A 242 -10.89 0.25 -15.84
N ALA A 243 -11.21 -0.29 -17.02
CA ALA A 243 -11.23 0.47 -18.28
C ALA A 243 -12.19 1.67 -18.21
N GLU A 244 -13.38 1.49 -17.63
CA GLU A 244 -14.33 2.59 -17.40
C GLU A 244 -13.80 3.63 -16.41
N ARG A 245 -13.13 3.18 -15.34
CA ARG A 245 -12.47 4.07 -14.38
C ARG A 245 -11.32 4.86 -15.00
N LEU A 246 -10.53 4.24 -15.87
CA LEU A 246 -9.45 4.91 -16.60
C LEU A 246 -9.99 6.02 -17.49
N LYS A 247 -11.11 5.77 -18.19
CA LYS A 247 -11.82 6.79 -18.98
C LYS A 247 -12.29 7.97 -18.11
N SER A 248 -12.87 7.71 -16.93
CA SER A 248 -13.44 8.76 -16.07
C SER A 248 -12.43 9.52 -15.21
N GLY A 249 -11.18 9.05 -15.08
CA GLY A 249 -10.25 9.70 -14.13
C GLY A 249 -8.97 8.93 -13.86
N GLY A 250 -9.00 7.61 -14.00
CA GLY A 250 -7.91 6.72 -13.58
C GLY A 250 -7.69 6.70 -12.07
N ARG A 251 -8.66 7.17 -11.28
CA ARG A 251 -8.52 7.29 -9.83
C ARG A 251 -8.77 5.94 -9.17
N LEU A 252 -7.76 5.41 -8.50
CA LEU A 252 -7.87 4.20 -7.68
C LEU A 252 -7.93 4.60 -6.21
N ASN A 253 -9.05 4.34 -5.57
CA ASN A 253 -9.17 4.61 -4.14
C ASN A 253 -8.48 3.50 -3.35
N VAL A 254 -7.45 3.86 -2.58
CA VAL A 254 -6.67 2.93 -1.77
C VAL A 254 -6.88 3.26 -0.30
N LYS A 255 -7.11 2.24 0.53
CA LYS A 255 -7.22 2.41 1.98
C LYS A 255 -5.83 2.28 2.60
N ARG A 256 -5.36 3.32 3.27
CA ARG A 256 -4.12 3.25 4.06
C ARG A 256 -4.33 2.34 5.28
N LYS A 257 -3.33 1.52 5.59
CA LYS A 257 -3.22 0.83 6.88
C LYS A 257 -2.85 1.85 7.96
N ALA A 258 -3.35 1.67 9.18
CA ALA A 258 -2.97 2.53 10.30
C ALA A 258 -1.44 2.51 10.50
N VAL A 259 -0.82 1.33 10.45
CA VAL A 259 0.62 1.19 10.61
C VAL A 259 1.20 0.36 9.46
N GLY A 260 2.30 0.83 8.88
CA GLY A 260 3.05 0.10 7.85
C GLY A 260 3.80 -1.12 8.41
N GLY A 261 4.09 -2.12 7.57
CA GLY A 261 4.67 -3.41 8.00
C GLY A 261 5.94 -3.30 8.84
N LEU A 262 6.90 -2.46 8.44
CA LEU A 262 8.14 -2.22 9.21
C LEU A 262 7.85 -1.59 10.58
N GLN A 263 6.99 -0.57 10.60
CA GLN A 263 6.58 0.08 11.85
C GLN A 263 5.85 -0.90 12.76
N GLN A 264 5.08 -1.86 12.22
CA GLN A 264 4.42 -2.89 13.04
C GLN A 264 5.42 -3.79 13.77
N GLN A 265 6.55 -4.13 13.15
CA GLN A 265 7.59 -4.96 13.78
C GLN A 265 8.30 -4.17 14.90
N GLU A 266 8.63 -2.90 14.63
CA GLU A 266 9.21 -2.00 15.64
C GLU A 266 8.25 -1.80 16.83
N LEU A 267 6.96 -1.58 16.56
CA LEU A 267 5.91 -1.47 17.57
C LEU A 267 5.79 -2.72 18.43
N ARG A 268 5.91 -3.92 17.85
CA ARG A 268 5.89 -5.18 18.61
C ARG A 268 7.13 -5.36 19.49
N ALA A 269 8.30 -4.93 19.00
CA ALA A 269 9.53 -4.93 19.79
C ALA A 269 9.46 -3.90 20.94
N GLN A 270 8.86 -2.74 20.72
CA GLN A 270 8.64 -1.73 21.76
C GLN A 270 7.62 -2.20 22.80
N LEU A 271 6.52 -2.84 22.39
CA LEU A 271 5.52 -3.43 23.28
C LEU A 271 6.10 -4.50 24.21
N THR A 272 6.98 -5.36 23.69
CA THR A 272 7.63 -6.38 24.51
C THR A 272 8.55 -5.75 25.55
N GLN A 273 9.27 -4.68 25.19
CA GLN A 273 10.10 -3.93 26.14
C GLN A 273 9.29 -3.21 27.22
N THR A 274 8.11 -2.67 26.88
CA THR A 274 7.24 -1.97 27.85
C THR A 274 6.54 -2.93 28.82
N LEU A 275 6.17 -4.13 28.36
CA LEU A 275 5.58 -5.17 29.21
C LEU A 275 6.59 -5.82 30.17
N VAL A 276 7.86 -5.92 29.78
CA VAL A 276 8.95 -6.50 30.61
C VAL A 276 9.48 -5.50 31.65
N GLY A 277 9.05 -4.23 31.60
CA GLY A 277 9.34 -3.23 32.63
C GLY A 277 10.75 -2.63 32.56
N GLU A 278 11.55 -2.96 31.53
CA GLU A 278 12.98 -2.65 31.51
C GLU A 278 13.35 -1.21 31.09
N ARG A 279 12.39 -0.36 30.67
CA ARG A 279 12.69 1.04 30.32
C ARG A 279 11.59 2.04 30.70
N GLN A 280 11.85 2.87 31.71
CA GLN A 280 11.17 4.16 31.94
C GLN A 280 11.67 5.25 30.95
N THR A 281 11.83 4.94 29.67
CA THR A 281 12.40 5.92 28.72
C THR A 281 11.32 6.65 27.95
N ASN A 282 11.29 7.99 28.09
CA ASN A 282 10.69 8.99 27.18
C ASN A 282 9.37 8.59 26.49
N TRP A 283 8.33 8.29 27.29
CA TRP A 283 6.97 8.06 26.82
C TRP A 283 6.41 9.22 25.98
N SER A 284 6.86 10.45 26.24
CA SER A 284 6.47 11.65 25.49
C SER A 284 6.96 11.65 24.03
N ALA A 285 8.18 11.15 23.77
CA ALA A 285 8.72 11.05 22.41
C ALA A 285 8.06 9.90 21.63
N GLN A 286 7.74 8.81 22.33
CA GLN A 286 7.04 7.67 21.75
C GLN A 286 5.58 8.01 21.43
N SER A 287 4.86 8.77 22.28
CA SER A 287 3.47 9.12 22.04
C SER A 287 3.29 10.00 20.80
N GLU A 288 4.17 10.97 20.54
CA GLU A 288 4.10 11.80 19.33
C GLU A 288 4.31 11.00 18.04
N LEU A 289 5.29 10.09 18.03
CA LEU A 289 5.53 9.18 16.90
C LEU A 289 4.33 8.26 16.65
N LEU A 290 3.72 7.73 17.71
CA LEU A 290 2.54 6.88 17.61
C LEU A 290 1.32 7.65 17.13
N LEU A 291 1.09 8.86 17.63
CA LEU A 291 0.01 9.74 17.17
C LEU A 291 0.16 10.08 15.69
N SER A 292 1.39 10.17 15.18
CA SER A 292 1.64 10.37 13.74
C SER A 292 1.19 9.20 12.86
N SER A 293 1.15 7.99 13.43
CA SER A 293 0.73 6.75 12.76
C SER A 293 -0.77 6.46 12.87
N VAL A 294 -1.52 7.15 13.74
CA VAL A 294 -2.98 6.95 13.83
C VAL A 294 -3.67 7.64 12.64
N SER A 295 -4.35 6.85 11.80
CA SER A 295 -5.32 7.31 10.79
C SER A 295 -6.69 6.75 11.17
N PRO A 296 -7.69 7.53 11.64
CA PRO A 296 -8.19 8.84 11.18
C PRO A 296 -7.86 10.05 12.09
N GLU A 297 -8.07 11.28 11.59
CA GLU A 297 -7.83 12.54 12.33
C GLU A 297 -8.62 12.63 13.65
N GLU A 298 -9.85 12.11 13.68
CA GLU A 298 -10.69 12.10 14.87
C GLU A 298 -10.13 11.20 15.99
N GLN A 299 -9.61 10.02 15.65
CA GLN A 299 -8.97 9.15 16.64
C GLN A 299 -7.63 9.75 17.08
N ARG A 300 -6.92 10.41 16.18
CA ARG A 300 -5.66 11.10 16.50
C ARG A 300 -5.89 12.29 17.44
N SER A 301 -6.95 13.07 17.25
CA SER A 301 -7.29 14.18 18.16
C SER A 301 -7.71 13.65 19.53
N LEU A 302 -8.52 12.59 19.59
CA LEU A 302 -8.88 11.91 20.84
C LEU A 302 -7.65 11.35 21.57
N CYS A 303 -6.76 10.65 20.86
CA CYS A 303 -5.53 10.13 21.46
C CYS A 303 -4.62 11.26 21.95
N ARG A 304 -4.55 12.40 21.25
CA ARG A 304 -3.78 13.59 21.67
C ARG A 304 -4.37 14.25 22.91
N HIS A 305 -5.69 14.23 23.08
CA HIS A 305 -6.35 14.69 24.31
C HIS A 305 -6.10 13.76 25.49
N LEU A 306 -6.08 12.44 25.27
CA LEU A 306 -5.83 11.44 26.31
C LEU A 306 -4.34 11.32 26.68
N LEU A 307 -3.44 11.60 25.75
CA LEU A 307 -1.98 11.57 25.92
C LEU A 307 -1.38 12.94 25.58
N PRO A 308 -1.48 13.93 26.48
CA PRO A 308 -0.88 15.24 26.25
C PRO A 308 0.66 15.14 26.23
N PRO A 309 1.35 15.62 25.17
CA PRO A 309 2.80 15.67 25.15
C PRO A 309 3.26 16.73 26.16
N GLY A 310 4.10 16.35 27.12
CA GLY A 310 4.74 17.28 28.07
C GLY A 310 4.38 17.09 29.54
N CYS A 311 3.55 16.10 29.92
CA CYS A 311 3.36 15.78 31.33
C CYS A 311 4.59 14.98 31.83
N ALA A 312 5.44 15.63 32.63
CA ALA A 312 6.64 15.03 33.23
C ALA A 312 6.32 14.04 34.36
N ASP A 313 5.04 13.91 34.74
CA ASP A 313 4.60 13.02 35.79
C ASP A 313 4.55 11.58 35.28
N GLY A 314 5.56 10.79 35.66
CA GLY A 314 5.73 9.37 35.36
C GLY A 314 4.70 8.45 36.04
N GLY A 315 3.42 8.77 35.93
CA GLY A 315 2.34 7.93 36.44
C GLY A 315 2.22 6.61 35.66
N ARG A 316 1.77 5.54 36.32
CA ARG A 316 1.49 4.24 35.66
C ARG A 316 0.41 4.34 34.56
N LEU A 317 -0.46 5.35 34.60
CA LEU A 317 -1.61 5.53 33.69
C LEU A 317 -1.20 5.89 32.25
N PRO A 318 -0.38 6.95 32.00
CA PRO A 318 0.08 7.26 30.65
C PRO A 318 0.86 6.10 30.01
N LEU A 319 1.66 5.37 30.80
CA LEU A 319 2.36 4.14 30.38
C LEU A 319 1.43 3.03 29.89
N GLN A 320 0.33 2.78 30.62
CA GLN A 320 -0.65 1.77 30.24
C GLN A 320 -1.43 2.18 28.99
N LEU A 321 -1.76 3.48 28.87
CA LEU A 321 -2.47 4.01 27.71
C LEU A 321 -1.63 3.96 26.43
N THR A 322 -0.34 4.29 26.51
CA THR A 322 0.60 4.15 25.38
C THR A 322 0.80 2.69 24.99
N ALA A 323 0.91 1.78 25.96
CA ALA A 323 1.00 0.34 25.68
C ALA A 323 -0.27 -0.20 24.98
N LEU A 324 -1.47 0.20 25.43
CA LEU A 324 -2.72 -0.16 24.75
C LEU A 324 -2.76 0.39 23.32
N LEU A 325 -2.35 1.64 23.14
CA LEU A 325 -2.35 2.29 21.84
C LEU A 325 -1.37 1.57 20.88
N GLN A 326 -0.17 1.24 21.34
CA GLN A 326 0.80 0.45 20.59
C GLN A 326 0.22 -0.93 20.20
N LEU A 327 -0.50 -1.59 21.12
CA LEU A 327 -1.09 -2.92 20.86
C LEU A 327 -2.19 -2.84 19.80
N CYS A 328 -3.11 -1.88 19.92
CA CYS A 328 -4.18 -1.64 18.95
C CYS A 328 -3.62 -1.30 17.56
N LEU A 329 -2.56 -0.47 17.51
CA LEU A 329 -1.87 -0.09 16.30
C LEU A 329 -1.13 -1.26 15.65
N SER A 330 -0.42 -2.08 16.44
CA SER A 330 0.31 -3.26 15.94
C SER A 330 -0.61 -4.28 15.25
N ARG A 331 -1.88 -4.33 15.67
CA ARG A 331 -2.92 -5.21 15.14
C ARG A 331 -3.84 -4.53 14.11
N GLN A 332 -3.56 -3.28 13.72
CA GLN A 332 -4.32 -2.50 12.74
C GLN A 332 -5.81 -2.34 13.09
N GLN A 333 -6.15 -2.35 14.39
CA GLN A 333 -7.51 -2.19 14.89
C GLN A 333 -7.57 -1.01 15.87
N ALA A 334 -7.39 0.19 15.33
CA ALA A 334 -7.44 1.42 16.13
C ALA A 334 -8.83 1.69 16.75
N GLU A 335 -9.90 1.15 16.16
CA GLU A 335 -11.28 1.24 16.68
C GLU A 335 -11.43 0.63 18.08
N LEU A 336 -10.59 -0.35 18.44
CA LEU A 336 -10.63 -1.00 19.75
C LEU A 336 -9.95 -0.19 20.86
N PHE A 337 -9.32 0.93 20.54
CA PHE A 337 -8.63 1.75 21.53
C PHE A 337 -9.59 2.30 22.60
N LEU A 338 -10.72 2.89 22.20
CA LEU A 338 -11.72 3.43 23.13
C LEU A 338 -12.33 2.36 24.07
N PRO A 339 -12.75 1.19 23.56
CA PRO A 339 -13.12 0.05 24.41
C PRO A 339 -12.00 -0.35 25.37
N ALA A 340 -10.75 -0.40 24.92
CA ALA A 340 -9.61 -0.78 25.75
C ALA A 340 -9.33 0.25 26.86
N VAL A 341 -9.44 1.55 26.57
CA VAL A 341 -9.33 2.62 27.57
C VAL A 341 -10.47 2.52 28.59
N SER A 342 -11.69 2.28 28.14
CA SER A 342 -12.84 2.04 29.03
C SER A 342 -12.57 0.87 29.97
N LEU A 343 -12.04 -0.25 29.47
CA LEU A 343 -11.67 -1.41 30.29
C LEU A 343 -10.63 -1.03 31.35
N LEU A 344 -9.58 -0.29 30.99
CA LEU A 344 -8.56 0.19 31.96
C LEU A 344 -9.15 1.07 33.08
N LEU A 345 -10.12 1.92 32.76
CA LEU A 345 -10.80 2.74 33.77
C LEU A 345 -11.70 1.87 34.67
N HIS A 346 -12.31 0.83 34.12
CA HIS A 346 -13.11 -0.13 34.87
C HIS A 346 -12.25 -1.03 35.78
N THR A 347 -11.04 -1.40 35.37
CA THR A 347 -10.11 -2.16 36.23
C THR A 347 -9.70 -1.34 37.45
N ARG A 348 -9.33 -0.07 37.25
CA ARG A 348 -8.95 0.82 38.36
C ARG A 348 -10.07 1.12 39.35
N SER A 349 -11.28 1.34 38.83
CA SER A 349 -12.45 1.60 39.67
C SER A 349 -12.91 0.36 40.42
N GLY A 350 -12.54 -0.85 39.99
CA GLY A 350 -12.85 -2.09 40.69
C GLY A 350 -14.34 -2.38 40.80
N ARG A 351 -15.19 -1.84 39.92
CA ARG A 351 -16.67 -1.91 40.02
C ARG A 351 -17.35 -2.78 38.95
N HIS A 352 -16.78 -2.91 37.75
CA HIS A 352 -17.39 -3.67 36.65
C HIS A 352 -16.36 -4.52 35.88
N LEU A 353 -16.07 -5.72 36.37
CA LEU A 353 -15.10 -6.65 35.74
C LEU A 353 -15.74 -7.70 34.81
N ARG A 354 -17.07 -7.72 34.67
CA ARG A 354 -17.80 -8.66 33.79
C ARG A 354 -17.41 -8.57 32.30
N PRO A 355 -17.21 -7.38 31.70
CA PRO A 355 -16.82 -7.28 30.30
C PRO A 355 -15.49 -7.98 30.00
N LEU A 356 -14.52 -7.91 30.93
CA LEU A 356 -13.22 -8.56 30.80
C LEU A 356 -13.34 -10.09 30.77
N ARG A 357 -14.22 -10.65 31.61
CA ARG A 357 -14.49 -12.09 31.61
C ARG A 357 -15.12 -12.55 30.30
N LEU A 358 -16.03 -11.77 29.73
CA LEU A 358 -16.62 -12.06 28.42
C LEU A 358 -15.57 -12.02 27.30
N LEU A 359 -14.63 -11.07 27.37
CA LEU A 359 -13.53 -10.97 26.42
C LEU A 359 -12.55 -12.15 26.53
N ARG A 360 -12.29 -12.65 27.75
CA ARG A 360 -11.49 -13.86 27.98
C ARG A 360 -12.12 -15.11 27.36
N LEU A 361 -13.44 -15.25 27.47
CA LEU A 361 -14.18 -16.37 26.85
C LEU A 361 -14.18 -16.29 25.31
N GLY A 362 -13.92 -15.10 24.74
CA GLY A 362 -13.84 -14.85 23.30
C GLY A 362 -12.61 -15.41 22.58
N GLY A 363 -11.70 -16.09 23.29
CA GLY A 363 -10.63 -16.91 22.71
C GLY A 363 -9.26 -16.24 22.63
N ALA A 364 -8.24 -17.00 23.05
CA ALA A 364 -6.82 -16.67 22.93
C ALA A 364 -6.40 -16.63 21.45
N GLY A 365 -5.99 -15.46 20.95
CA GLY A 365 -5.54 -15.25 19.58
C GLY A 365 -6.18 -14.06 18.85
N SER A 366 -7.36 -13.64 19.31
CA SER A 366 -8.00 -12.40 18.85
C SER A 366 -7.31 -11.16 19.44
N THR A 367 -7.45 -10.00 18.80
CA THR A 367 -6.97 -8.71 19.33
C THR A 367 -7.60 -8.37 20.68
N LEU A 368 -8.88 -8.71 20.84
CA LEU A 368 -9.62 -8.61 22.09
C LEU A 368 -9.05 -9.53 23.17
N GLY A 369 -8.60 -10.74 22.81
CA GLY A 369 -7.86 -11.64 23.70
C GLY A 369 -6.54 -11.03 24.15
N ALA A 370 -5.73 -10.48 23.24
CA ALA A 370 -4.48 -9.82 23.60
C ALA A 370 -4.68 -8.57 24.49
N ILE A 371 -5.75 -7.80 24.27
CA ILE A 371 -6.15 -6.70 25.16
C ILE A 371 -6.56 -7.25 26.53
N ALA A 372 -7.28 -8.38 26.57
CA ALA A 372 -7.69 -9.03 27.81
C ALA A 372 -6.49 -9.59 28.59
N ASP A 373 -5.49 -10.17 27.93
CA ASP A 373 -4.26 -10.69 28.55
C ASP A 373 -3.43 -9.54 29.16
N CYS A 374 -3.27 -8.43 28.44
CA CYS A 374 -2.61 -7.23 28.98
C CYS A 374 -3.38 -6.64 30.16
N ALA A 375 -4.72 -6.58 30.06
CA ALA A 375 -5.56 -6.13 31.17
C ALA A 375 -5.47 -7.09 32.37
N GLU A 376 -5.37 -8.40 32.16
CA GLU A 376 -5.22 -9.40 33.22
C GLU A 376 -3.90 -9.24 33.97
N LEU A 377 -2.79 -8.99 33.27
CA LEU A 377 -1.50 -8.66 33.92
C LEU A 377 -1.59 -7.41 34.79
N TRP A 378 -2.28 -6.37 34.33
CA TRP A 378 -2.45 -5.13 35.11
C TRP A 378 -3.42 -5.30 36.28
N ILE A 379 -4.47 -6.08 36.09
CA ILE A 379 -5.40 -6.46 37.15
C ILE A 379 -4.65 -7.28 38.19
N GLN A 380 -3.93 -8.34 37.82
CA GLN A 380 -3.14 -9.14 38.76
C GLN A 380 -2.15 -8.29 39.56
N ALA A 381 -1.50 -7.31 38.93
CA ALA A 381 -0.61 -6.37 39.63
C ALA A 381 -1.37 -5.45 40.62
N GLU A 382 -2.52 -4.88 40.24
CA GLU A 382 -3.33 -4.04 41.15
C GLU A 382 -4.07 -4.86 42.23
N LEU A 383 -4.44 -6.11 41.93
CA LEU A 383 -5.05 -7.03 42.89
C LEU A 383 -4.00 -7.54 43.87
N ALA A 384 -2.77 -7.84 43.45
CA ALA A 384 -1.67 -8.22 44.34
C ALA A 384 -1.36 -7.12 45.38
N GLU A 385 -1.47 -5.85 45.02
CA GLU A 385 -1.37 -4.73 45.97
C GLU A 385 -2.55 -4.68 46.96
N ARG A 386 -3.70 -5.31 46.65
CA ARG A 386 -4.95 -5.33 47.44
C ARG A 386 -5.30 -6.71 48.03
N GLU A 387 -4.41 -7.69 47.88
CA GLU A 387 -4.69 -9.12 48.12
C GLU A 387 -4.91 -9.44 49.61
N SER A 388 -4.25 -8.71 50.52
CA SER A 388 -4.38 -8.98 51.97
C SER A 388 -5.78 -8.66 52.51
N GLU A 389 -6.40 -7.57 52.02
CA GLU A 389 -7.73 -7.14 52.46
C GLU A 389 -8.85 -7.89 51.73
N ALA A 390 -8.72 -8.08 50.42
CA ALA A 390 -9.74 -8.75 49.61
C ALA A 390 -9.77 -10.28 49.83
N GLY A 391 -8.62 -10.90 50.10
CA GLY A 391 -8.51 -12.34 50.33
C GLY A 391 -9.29 -12.80 51.57
N SER A 392 -9.23 -12.03 52.66
CA SER A 392 -9.96 -12.30 53.91
C SER A 392 -11.48 -12.15 53.74
N ALA A 393 -11.90 -11.16 52.96
CA ALA A 393 -13.30 -10.90 52.66
C ALA A 393 -13.90 -11.97 51.73
N LEU A 394 -13.12 -12.49 50.77
CA LEU A 394 -13.53 -13.56 49.87
C LEU A 394 -13.68 -14.89 50.61
N THR A 395 -12.77 -15.21 51.54
CA THR A 395 -12.93 -16.37 52.44
C THR A 395 -14.13 -16.21 53.36
N GLY A 396 -14.42 -15.01 53.86
CA GLY A 396 -15.62 -14.74 54.63
C GLY A 396 -16.91 -14.99 53.84
N TYR A 397 -16.97 -14.51 52.59
CA TYR A 397 -18.11 -14.76 51.70
C TYR A 397 -18.29 -16.25 51.39
N LEU A 398 -17.19 -16.99 51.16
CA LEU A 398 -17.22 -18.43 50.86
C LEU A 398 -17.46 -19.34 52.08
N THR A 399 -17.40 -18.81 53.30
CA THR A 399 -17.67 -19.55 54.55
C THR A 399 -18.93 -19.05 55.26
N GLY A 400 -19.63 -18.04 54.70
CA GLY A 400 -20.81 -17.45 55.31
C GLY A 400 -20.53 -16.55 56.52
N ARG A 401 -19.26 -16.19 56.78
CA ARG A 401 -18.86 -15.28 57.86
C ARG A 401 -19.06 -13.82 57.41
N SER A 402 -19.66 -13.01 58.29
CA SER A 402 -19.78 -11.56 58.09
C SER A 402 -18.40 -10.90 58.16
N VAL A 403 -17.94 -10.32 57.05
CA VAL A 403 -16.70 -9.54 57.01
C VAL A 403 -17.04 -8.10 56.63
N ALA A 404 -16.44 -7.15 57.35
CA ALA A 404 -16.51 -5.72 57.07
C ALA A 404 -15.60 -5.39 55.87
N ALA A 405 -16.08 -5.64 54.66
CA ALA A 405 -15.43 -5.25 53.43
C ALA A 405 -16.38 -4.45 52.53
N ASP A 406 -15.84 -3.56 51.71
CA ASP A 406 -16.60 -2.80 50.74
C ASP A 406 -17.40 -3.74 49.81
N PRO A 407 -18.75 -3.72 49.85
CA PRO A 407 -19.57 -4.67 49.10
C PRO A 407 -19.39 -4.54 47.59
N HIS A 408 -19.02 -3.35 47.13
CA HIS A 408 -18.72 -3.09 45.72
C HIS A 408 -17.45 -3.79 45.25
N GLN A 409 -16.38 -3.77 46.06
CA GLN A 409 -15.12 -4.44 45.72
C GLN A 409 -15.32 -5.95 45.68
N LEU A 410 -15.95 -6.51 46.71
CA LEU A 410 -16.23 -7.94 46.82
C LEU A 410 -17.09 -8.42 45.64
N SER A 411 -18.12 -7.65 45.24
CA SER A 411 -18.95 -7.98 44.07
C SER A 411 -18.18 -8.03 42.76
N ALA A 412 -17.17 -7.15 42.58
CA ALA A 412 -16.34 -7.13 41.39
C ALA A 412 -15.37 -8.32 41.37
N TYR A 413 -14.73 -8.62 42.50
CA TYR A 413 -13.86 -9.79 42.69
C TYR A 413 -14.59 -11.10 42.37
N LEU A 414 -15.79 -11.31 42.94
CA LEU A 414 -16.62 -12.49 42.65
C LEU A 414 -17.00 -12.58 41.17
N SER A 415 -17.31 -11.44 40.54
CA SER A 415 -17.71 -11.41 39.13
C SER A 415 -16.56 -11.74 38.16
N PHE A 416 -15.33 -11.35 38.51
CA PHE A 416 -14.13 -11.55 37.70
C PHE A 416 -13.69 -13.01 37.70
N PHE A 417 -13.48 -13.59 38.90
CA PHE A 417 -13.10 -14.99 39.04
C PHE A 417 -14.27 -15.95 38.80
N GLY A 418 -15.50 -15.43 38.82
CA GLY A 418 -16.69 -16.20 38.52
C GLY A 418 -17.13 -17.14 39.64
N ALA A 419 -17.00 -16.69 40.88
CA ALA A 419 -17.44 -17.45 42.03
C ALA A 419 -18.95 -17.76 41.94
N PRO A 420 -19.37 -19.00 42.30
CA PRO A 420 -20.79 -19.36 42.34
C PRO A 420 -21.54 -18.51 43.39
N ARG A 421 -22.84 -18.30 43.19
CA ARG A 421 -23.68 -17.60 44.17
C ARG A 421 -23.74 -18.42 45.46
N TRP A 422 -23.77 -17.75 46.62
CA TRP A 422 -23.94 -18.42 47.92
C TRP A 422 -25.13 -19.39 47.96
N GLY A 423 -26.25 -19.06 47.30
CA GLY A 423 -27.41 -19.96 47.22
C GLY A 423 -27.15 -21.31 46.53
N CYS A 424 -26.14 -21.41 45.67
CA CYS A 424 -25.68 -22.68 45.09
C CYS A 424 -24.76 -23.45 46.05
N LEU A 425 -23.93 -22.74 46.83
CA LEU A 425 -23.05 -23.32 47.84
C LEU A 425 -23.84 -23.80 49.08
N ALA A 426 -24.90 -23.10 49.46
CA ALA A 426 -25.77 -23.45 50.58
C ALA A 426 -26.66 -24.68 50.34
N GLN A 427 -26.71 -25.21 49.11
CA GLN A 427 -27.41 -26.44 48.75
C GLN A 427 -26.52 -27.70 48.92
N LEU A 428 -25.24 -27.54 49.27
CA LEU A 428 -24.31 -28.63 49.54
C LEU A 428 -24.60 -29.29 50.91
N PRO A 429 -24.39 -30.61 51.07
CA PRO A 429 -24.55 -31.31 52.34
C PRO A 429 -23.59 -30.77 53.42
N GLN A 430 -24.02 -30.81 54.69
CA GLN A 430 -23.30 -30.19 55.83
C GLN A 430 -21.86 -30.71 56.02
N ASP A 431 -21.58 -31.95 55.62
CA ASP A 431 -20.24 -32.56 55.72
C ASP A 431 -19.24 -31.89 54.75
N CYS A 432 -19.68 -31.55 53.52
CA CYS A 432 -18.86 -30.83 52.55
C CYS A 432 -18.55 -29.40 53.01
N LEU A 433 -19.51 -28.73 53.66
CA LEU A 433 -19.30 -27.37 54.18
C LEU A 433 -18.26 -27.36 55.31
N GLN A 434 -18.24 -28.39 56.17
CA GLN A 434 -17.24 -28.52 57.24
C GLN A 434 -15.84 -28.87 56.69
N GLU A 435 -15.75 -29.67 55.62
CA GLU A 435 -14.47 -29.91 54.95
C GLU A 435 -13.94 -28.66 54.25
N VAL A 436 -14.81 -27.85 53.64
CA VAL A 436 -14.45 -26.55 53.06
C VAL A 436 -13.94 -25.59 54.12
N GLU A 437 -14.61 -25.49 55.28
CA GLU A 437 -14.13 -24.72 56.42
C GLU A 437 -12.76 -25.22 56.90
N ARG A 438 -12.55 -26.53 57.00
CA ARG A 438 -11.25 -27.11 57.37
C ARG A 438 -10.15 -26.81 56.37
N VAL A 439 -10.43 -26.88 55.07
CA VAL A 439 -9.44 -26.58 54.00
C VAL A 439 -9.05 -25.10 54.03
N PHE A 440 -10.00 -24.19 54.28
CA PHE A 440 -9.72 -22.76 54.40
C PHE A 440 -9.11 -22.35 55.74
N ASP A 441 -9.39 -23.06 56.84
CA ASP A 441 -8.78 -22.82 58.17
C ASP A 441 -7.37 -23.44 58.29
N LEU A 442 -7.04 -24.50 57.53
CA LEU A 442 -5.71 -25.15 57.53
C LEU A 442 -4.66 -24.44 56.66
N LEU A 443 -5.08 -23.64 55.68
CA LEU A 443 -4.19 -22.94 54.75
C LEU A 443 -4.30 -21.41 54.98
N PRO A 444 -3.37 -20.79 55.72
CA PRO A 444 -3.41 -19.36 55.97
C PRO A 444 -3.35 -18.56 54.67
N SER A 445 -3.83 -17.32 54.75
CA SER A 445 -4.07 -16.40 53.63
C SER A 445 -2.87 -16.16 52.70
N GLU A 446 -1.66 -16.54 53.10
CA GLU A 446 -0.38 -16.30 52.44
C GLU A 446 0.04 -17.37 51.42
N HIS A 447 -0.65 -18.52 51.32
CA HIS A 447 -0.18 -19.66 50.50
C HIS A 447 -1.09 -20.09 49.33
N MET A 448 -2.34 -19.62 49.29
CA MET A 448 -3.25 -19.89 48.17
C MET A 448 -3.69 -18.60 47.49
N SER A 449 -3.49 -18.54 46.18
CA SER A 449 -3.97 -17.47 45.32
C SER A 449 -5.50 -17.43 45.31
N PRO A 450 -6.14 -16.24 45.20
CA PRO A 450 -7.60 -16.13 45.14
C PRO A 450 -8.21 -16.89 43.95
N LEU A 451 -7.43 -17.11 42.87
CA LEU A 451 -7.79 -17.99 41.76
C LEU A 451 -7.98 -19.44 42.22
N GLU A 452 -7.02 -20.01 42.95
CA GLU A 452 -7.11 -21.37 43.48
C GLU A 452 -8.32 -21.52 44.41
N ARG A 453 -8.59 -20.52 45.26
CA ARG A 453 -9.76 -20.52 46.16
C ARG A 453 -11.10 -20.54 45.40
N VAL A 454 -11.21 -19.76 44.32
CA VAL A 454 -12.42 -19.74 43.49
C VAL A 454 -12.53 -20.99 42.62
N THR A 455 -11.41 -21.54 42.16
CA THR A 455 -11.39 -22.79 41.38
C THR A 455 -11.83 -23.98 42.24
N VAL A 456 -11.35 -24.05 43.49
CA VAL A 456 -11.81 -25.02 44.49
C VAL A 456 -13.32 -24.85 44.73
N ALA A 457 -13.81 -23.61 44.93
CA ALA A 457 -15.24 -23.35 45.10
C ALA A 457 -16.09 -23.67 43.86
N GLN A 458 -15.56 -23.50 42.64
CA GLN A 458 -16.22 -23.88 41.39
C GLN A 458 -16.28 -25.39 41.19
N LEU A 459 -15.21 -26.11 41.54
CA LEU A 459 -15.16 -27.58 41.51
C LEU A 459 -16.18 -28.17 42.49
N LEU A 460 -16.29 -27.60 43.69
CA LEU A 460 -17.26 -28.03 44.71
C LEU A 460 -18.71 -27.72 44.34
N ALA A 461 -18.97 -26.68 43.53
CA ALA A 461 -20.30 -26.29 43.09
C ALA A 461 -20.76 -26.95 41.77
N ALA A 462 -19.89 -27.72 41.11
CA ALA A 462 -20.23 -28.43 39.87
C ALA A 462 -21.08 -29.68 40.20
N PRO A 463 -22.26 -29.86 39.59
CA PRO A 463 -23.08 -31.04 39.85
C PRO A 463 -22.41 -32.28 39.25
N GLY A 464 -21.85 -33.15 40.09
CA GLY A 464 -21.49 -34.52 39.68
C GLY A 464 -20.04 -34.98 39.87
N GLN A 465 -19.24 -34.39 40.76
CA GLN A 465 -18.05 -35.07 41.27
C GLN A 465 -18.08 -35.07 42.80
N ALA A 466 -18.61 -36.19 43.31
CA ALA A 466 -18.39 -36.65 44.68
C ALA A 466 -16.94 -37.11 44.86
#